data_AF-A0A6A7M8V0-F1
#
_entry.id   AF-A0A6A7M8V0-F1
#
_cell.length_a   1.000
_cell.length_b   1.000
_cell.length_c   1.000
_cell.angle_alpha   90.00
_cell.angle_beta   90.00
_cell.angle_gamma   90.00
#
_symmetry.space_group_name_H-M   'P 1'
#
loop_
_entity.id
_entity.type
_entity.pdbx_description
1 polymer ?
#
loop_
_entity_poly.entity_id
_entity_poly.type
_entity_poly.pdbx_seq_one_letter_code
_entity_poly.pdbx_strand_id
1 'polypeptide(L)'
;MTGKRAFVPNRLRPWVDAQRKWKLSDLHVQMARELGLNPNKLGKIANHRQQSWKAPLPDFITRCYVKRFGKVPDVVRTIEEVAAAEMAKRQARKMRKHGSPPGFSAD
;
A
#
# COMPACT_ATOMS: atom_id res chain seq x y z
N MET A 1 19.54 0.14 14.79
CA MET A 1 19.02 -1.21 14.53
C MET A 1 18.36 -1.23 13.16
N THR A 2 19.09 -1.50 12.08
CA THR A 2 18.52 -1.53 10.72
C THR A 2 18.17 -2.97 10.37
N GLY A 3 16.95 -3.37 10.73
CA GLY A 3 16.35 -4.63 10.26
C GLY A 3 16.33 -4.67 8.74
N LYS A 4 16.65 -5.84 8.17
CA LYS A 4 16.57 -6.11 6.73
C LYS A 4 15.20 -5.65 6.22
N ARG A 5 15.18 -4.64 5.34
CA ARG A 5 13.95 -4.23 4.64
C ARG A 5 13.44 -5.45 3.89
N ALA A 6 12.21 -5.86 4.21
CA ALA A 6 11.58 -6.96 3.50
C ALA A 6 11.55 -6.66 1.99
N PHE A 7 11.57 -7.70 1.15
CA PHE A 7 11.49 -7.51 -0.29
C PHE A 7 10.18 -6.78 -0.64
N VAL A 8 10.30 -5.53 -1.11
CA VAL A 8 9.16 -4.73 -1.55
C VAL A 8 8.96 -4.94 -3.06
N PRO A 9 7.79 -5.48 -3.48
CA PRO A 9 7.42 -5.61 -4.89
C PRO A 9 7.50 -4.27 -5.63
N ASN A 10 7.86 -4.28 -6.92
CA ASN A 10 7.98 -3.05 -7.73
C ASN A 10 6.75 -2.13 -7.68
N ARG A 11 5.55 -2.68 -7.51
CA ARG A 11 4.30 -1.91 -7.40
C ARG A 11 4.20 -1.10 -6.11
N LEU A 12 4.85 -1.57 -5.04
CA LEU A 12 4.81 -0.96 -3.71
C LEU A 12 6.01 -0.05 -3.44
N ARG A 13 7.10 -0.18 -4.21
CA ARG A 13 8.28 0.70 -4.09
C ARG A 13 7.95 2.19 -4.17
N PRO A 14 7.12 2.68 -5.13
CA PRO A 14 6.77 4.10 -5.18
C PRO A 14 6.06 4.60 -3.91
N TRP A 15 5.34 3.72 -3.21
CA TRP A 15 4.70 4.06 -1.94
C TRP A 15 5.71 4.21 -0.81
N VAL A 16 6.77 3.39 -0.78
CA VAL A 16 7.86 3.54 0.20
C VAL A 16 8.60 4.86 0.00
N ASP A 17 8.90 5.22 -1.25
CA ASP A 17 9.58 6.48 -1.56
C ASP A 17 8.69 7.68 -1.23
N ALA A 18 7.40 7.61 -1.58
CA ALA A 18 6.43 8.64 -1.22
C ALA A 18 6.29 8.79 0.30
N GLN A 19 6.25 7.68 1.04
CA GLN A 19 6.15 7.67 2.49
C GLN A 19 7.30 8.46 3.14
N ARG A 20 8.53 8.20 2.71
CA ARG A 20 9.72 8.91 3.21
C ARG A 20 9.76 10.36 2.77
N LYS A 21 9.45 10.64 1.51
CA LYS A 21 9.51 11.98 0.92
C LYS A 21 8.51 12.93 1.59
N TRP A 22 7.31 12.45 1.87
CA TRP A 22 6.21 13.26 2.40
C TRP A 22 5.93 13.03 3.88
N LYS A 23 6.80 12.26 4.57
CA LYS A 23 6.67 11.92 5.99
C LYS A 23 5.30 11.32 6.33
N LEU A 24 4.80 10.45 5.46
CA LEU A 24 3.54 9.73 5.70
C LEU A 24 3.79 8.58 6.67
N SER A 25 2.83 8.29 7.53
CA SER A 25 2.81 7.05 8.32
C SER A 25 2.16 5.93 7.51
N ASP A 26 2.29 4.68 7.97
CA ASP A 26 1.65 3.54 7.31
C ASP A 26 0.12 3.71 7.20
N LEU A 27 -0.50 4.34 8.20
CA LEU A 27 -1.91 4.75 8.17
C LEU A 27 -2.23 5.62 6.96
N HIS A 28 -1.46 6.70 6.76
CA HIS A 28 -1.69 7.63 5.65
C HIS A 28 -1.44 6.96 4.29
N VAL A 29 -0.43 6.09 4.20
CA VAL A 29 -0.16 5.32 2.97
C VAL A 29 -1.33 4.37 2.67
N GLN A 30 -1.85 3.67 3.67
CA GLN A 30 -3.01 2.80 3.51
C GLN A 30 -4.24 3.59 3.05
N MET A 31 -4.57 4.68 3.74
CA MET A 31 -5.68 5.56 3.35
C MET A 31 -5.55 6.04 1.91
N ALA A 32 -4.36 6.49 1.51
CA ALA A 32 -4.10 6.97 0.15
C ALA A 32 -4.26 5.87 -0.90
N ARG A 33 -3.88 4.63 -0.59
CA ARG A 33 -4.06 3.47 -1.47
C ARG A 33 -5.54 3.11 -1.63
N GLU A 34 -6.30 3.07 -0.53
CA GLU A 34 -7.74 2.80 -0.55
C GLU A 34 -8.55 3.92 -1.24
N LEU A 35 -8.07 5.17 -1.15
CA LEU A 35 -8.64 6.30 -1.89
C LEU A 35 -8.38 6.25 -3.40
N GLY A 36 -7.45 5.40 -3.85
CA GLY A 36 -7.02 5.31 -5.25
C GLY A 36 -6.05 6.44 -5.66
N LEU A 37 -5.35 7.05 -4.71
CA LEU A 37 -4.35 8.07 -5.02
C LEU A 37 -3.11 7.45 -5.69
N ASN A 38 -2.43 8.24 -6.52
CA ASN A 38 -1.22 7.82 -7.20
C ASN A 38 0.03 8.34 -6.47
N PRO A 39 0.96 7.47 -6.03
CA PRO A 39 2.14 7.87 -5.26
C PRO A 39 3.02 8.88 -6.01
N ASN A 40 3.10 8.78 -7.34
CA ASN A 40 3.89 9.69 -8.18
C ASN A 40 3.24 11.08 -8.31
N LYS A 41 1.92 11.19 -8.11
CA LYS A 41 1.17 12.45 -8.23
C LYS A 41 0.99 13.17 -6.88
N LEU A 42 1.38 12.55 -5.76
CA LEU A 42 1.28 13.16 -4.43
C LEU A 42 2.01 14.50 -4.33
N GLY A 43 3.08 14.71 -5.12
CA GLY A 43 3.80 15.99 -5.12
C GLY A 43 2.99 17.18 -5.62
N LYS A 44 2.03 16.97 -6.54
CA LYS A 44 1.12 18.05 -6.96
C LYS A 44 0.14 18.43 -5.86
N ILE A 45 -0.22 17.46 -5.01
CA ILE A 45 -1.16 17.63 -3.89
C ILE A 45 -0.44 18.24 -2.69
N ALA A 46 0.78 17.80 -2.40
CA ALA A 46 1.60 18.25 -1.29
C ALA A 46 2.20 19.65 -1.46
N ASN A 47 1.68 20.47 -2.39
CA ASN A 47 2.17 21.83 -2.64
C ASN A 47 1.70 22.86 -1.57
N HIS A 48 1.56 22.42 -0.33
CA HIS A 48 1.22 23.25 0.82
C HIS A 48 2.35 24.23 1.20
N ARG A 49 3.61 23.91 0.90
CA ARG A 49 4.75 24.81 1.20
C ARG A 49 4.74 26.09 0.35
N GLN A 50 4.09 26.08 -0.81
CA GLN A 50 3.93 27.28 -1.65
C GLN A 50 2.60 27.99 -1.41
N GLN A 51 1.64 27.34 -0.74
CA GLN A 51 0.30 27.86 -0.49
C GLN A 51 -0.08 27.55 0.96
N SER A 52 0.17 28.50 1.86
CA SER A 52 -0.05 28.37 3.31
C SER A 52 -1.50 28.05 3.70
N TRP A 53 -2.46 28.33 2.83
CA TRP A 53 -3.88 27.99 3.01
C TRP A 53 -4.20 26.53 2.69
N LYS A 54 -3.27 25.74 2.12
CA LYS A 54 -3.46 24.31 1.87
C LYS A 54 -3.03 23.49 3.07
N ALA A 55 -3.89 22.52 3.43
CA ALA A 55 -3.57 21.54 4.46
C ALA A 55 -2.33 20.71 4.07
N PRO A 56 -1.50 20.28 5.04
CA PRO A 56 -0.41 19.36 4.78
C PRO A 56 -0.95 18.04 4.22
N LEU A 57 -0.12 17.34 3.42
CA LEU A 57 -0.56 16.13 2.70
C LEU A 57 -1.17 15.03 3.63
N PRO A 58 -0.62 14.74 4.82
CA PRO A 58 -1.23 13.79 5.75
C PRO A 58 -2.67 14.16 6.12
N ASP A 59 -2.91 15.40 6.54
CA ASP A 59 -4.24 15.92 6.87
C ASP A 59 -5.19 15.85 5.67
N PHE A 60 -4.72 16.19 4.48
CA PHE A 60 -5.51 16.10 3.26
C PHE A 60 -6.00 14.66 3.03
N ILE A 61 -5.10 13.68 3.14
CA ILE A 61 -5.45 12.26 2.96
C ILE A 61 -6.47 11.82 4.01
N THR A 62 -6.26 12.16 5.28
CA THR A 62 -7.18 11.81 6.38
C THR A 62 -8.56 12.43 6.17
N ARG A 63 -8.64 13.72 5.81
CA ARG A 63 -9.91 14.40 5.51
C ARG A 63 -10.63 13.76 4.34
N CYS A 64 -9.93 13.44 3.26
CA CYS A 64 -10.51 12.75 2.10
C CYS A 64 -11.03 11.36 2.48
N TYR A 65 -10.28 10.62 3.30
CA TYR A 65 -10.65 9.28 3.73
C TYR A 65 -11.90 9.31 4.61
N VAL A 66 -11.90 10.11 5.67
CA VAL A 66 -13.05 10.27 6.57
C VAL A 66 -14.28 10.78 5.80
N LYS A 67 -14.10 11.71 4.85
CA LYS A 67 -15.23 12.18 4.02
C LYS A 67 -15.86 11.08 3.16
N ARG A 68 -15.06 10.12 2.67
CA ARG A 68 -15.55 9.04 1.80
C ARG A 68 -16.10 7.85 2.59
N PHE A 69 -15.44 7.49 3.69
CA PHE A 69 -15.72 6.25 4.42
C PHE A 69 -16.36 6.48 5.79
N GLY A 70 -16.39 7.72 6.30
CA GLY A 70 -16.98 8.06 7.59
C GLY A 70 -16.17 7.61 8.81
N LYS A 71 -15.01 6.98 8.61
CA LYS A 71 -14.19 6.41 9.68
C LYS A 71 -12.70 6.44 9.35
N VAL A 72 -11.87 6.09 10.33
CA VAL A 72 -10.45 5.77 10.11
C VAL A 72 -10.28 4.25 9.98
N PRO A 73 -9.22 3.76 9.30
CA PRO A 73 -8.92 2.34 9.24
C PRO A 73 -8.73 1.76 10.65
N ASP A 74 -9.51 0.73 10.98
CA ASP A 74 -9.42 0.03 12.26
C ASP A 74 -8.11 -0.77 12.41
N VAL A 75 -7.60 -1.30 11.29
CA VAL A 75 -6.35 -2.05 11.23
C VAL A 75 -5.42 -1.40 10.21
N VAL A 76 -4.27 -0.95 10.71
CA VAL A 76 -3.20 -0.38 9.89
C VAL A 76 -2.27 -1.49 9.42
N ARG A 77 -2.14 -1.65 8.11
CA ARG A 77 -1.20 -2.59 7.51
C ARG A 77 -0.04 -1.84 6.88
N THR A 78 1.17 -2.23 7.24
CA THR A 78 2.39 -1.66 6.65
C THR A 78 2.55 -2.09 5.20
N ILE A 79 3.36 -1.36 4.44
CA ILE A 79 3.67 -1.72 3.05
C ILE A 79 4.28 -3.13 2.97
N GLU A 80 5.09 -3.50 3.97
CA GLU A 80 5.78 -4.79 4.05
C GLU A 80 4.82 -5.94 4.33
N GLU A 81 3.85 -5.76 5.22
CA GLU A 81 2.80 -6.75 5.49
C GLU A 81 1.92 -7.00 4.26
N VAL A 82 1.58 -5.93 3.53
CA VAL A 82 0.81 -6.06 2.29
C VAL A 82 1.63 -6.80 1.22
N ALA A 83 2.94 -6.51 1.12
CA ALA A 83 3.84 -7.24 0.24
C ALA A 83 3.92 -8.75 0.57
N ALA A 84 4.07 -9.08 1.85
CA ALA A 84 4.13 -10.47 2.32
C ALA A 84 2.83 -11.22 2.03
N ALA A 85 1.67 -10.60 2.29
CA ALA A 85 0.36 -11.19 2.01
C ALA A 85 0.13 -11.45 0.51
N GLU A 86 0.55 -10.52 -0.37
CA GLU A 86 0.47 -10.73 -1.82
C GLU A 86 1.36 -11.89 -2.30
N MET A 87 2.58 -12.01 -1.76
CA MET A 87 3.47 -13.12 -2.07
C MET A 87 2.93 -14.45 -1.61
N ALA A 88 2.42 -14.54 -0.37
CA ALA A 88 1.81 -15.76 0.17
C ALA A 88 0.63 -16.22 -0.70
N LYS A 89 -0.27 -15.30 -1.09
CA LYS A 89 -1.37 -15.60 -2.01
C LYS A 89 -0.88 -16.12 -3.37
N ARG A 90 0.20 -15.53 -3.90
CA ARG A 90 0.80 -15.98 -5.18
C ARG A 90 1.42 -17.36 -5.07
N GLN A 91 2.13 -17.67 -3.98
CA GLN A 91 2.71 -18.99 -3.73
C GLN A 91 1.62 -20.05 -3.58
N ALA A 92 0.57 -19.77 -2.80
CA ALA A 92 -0.58 -20.67 -2.67
C ALA A 92 -1.27 -20.95 -4.02
N ARG A 93 -1.44 -19.93 -4.87
CA ARG A 93 -1.99 -20.12 -6.22
C ARG A 93 -1.08 -20.98 -7.10
N LYS A 94 0.24 -20.83 -6.99
CA LYS A 94 1.21 -21.66 -7.72
C LYS A 94 1.11 -23.13 -7.27
N MET A 95 1.09 -23.39 -5.96
CA MET A 95 0.93 -24.74 -5.40
C MET A 95 -0.37 -25.40 -5.86
N ARG A 96 -1.50 -24.67 -5.85
CA ARG A 96 -2.78 -25.17 -6.39
C ARG A 96 -2.72 -25.52 -7.88
N LYS A 97 -2.04 -24.69 -8.68
CA LYS A 97 -1.93 -24.92 -10.14
C LYS A 97 -1.02 -26.11 -10.49
N HIS A 98 0.00 -26.38 -9.68
CA HIS A 98 0.93 -27.50 -9.88
C HIS A 98 0.51 -28.77 -9.12
N GLY A 99 -0.56 -28.70 -8.32
CA GLY A 99 -1.10 -29.82 -7.53
C GLY A 99 -2.37 -30.45 -8.13
N SER A 100 -2.68 -30.22 -9.41
CA SER A 100 -3.65 -31.07 -10.11
C SER A 100 -2.94 -32.40 -10.39
N PRO A 101 -3.40 -33.54 -9.83
CA PRO A 101 -2.76 -34.83 -10.12
C PRO A 101 -2.89 -35.12 -11.63
N PRO A 102 -1.88 -35.73 -12.27
CA PRO A 102 -2.07 -36.30 -13.61
C PRO A 102 -3.22 -37.31 -13.51
N GLY A 103 -4.15 -37.23 -14.46
CA GLY A 103 -5.32 -38.10 -14.52
C GLY A 103 -4.91 -39.56 -14.33
N PHE A 104 -5.59 -40.22 -13.40
CA PHE A 104 -5.48 -41.65 -13.14
C PHE A 104 -6.07 -42.38 -14.37
N SER A 105 -5.22 -42.77 -15.33
CA SER A 105 -5.56 -43.83 -16.28
C SER A 105 -5.26 -45.16 -15.60
N ALA A 106 -6.32 -45.82 -15.12
CA ALA A 106 -6.28 -47.23 -14.79
C ALA A 106 -6.72 -47.99 -16.04
N ASP A 107 -5.76 -48.67 -16.68
CA ASP A 107 -6.00 -49.75 -17.65
C ASP A 107 -5.96 -51.08 -16.87
#